data_AF-H1LML8-F1
#
_entry.id   AF-H1LML8-F1
#
_cell.length_a   1.000
_cell.length_b   1.000
_cell.length_c   1.000
_cell.angle_alpha   90.00
_cell.angle_beta   90.00
_cell.angle_gamma   90.00
#
_symmetry.space_group_name_H-M   'P 1'
#
loop_
_entity.id
_entity.type
_entity.pdbx_description
1 polymer ?
#
loop_
_entity_poly.entity_id
_entity_poly.type
_entity_poly.pdbx_seq_one_letter_code
_entity_poly.pdbx_strand_id
1 'polypeptide(L)'
;MLISLLIPRLSLAEGMSSSVTYVDEKDKKAFSSNVSDNDVQKLAQSIELKVYKIDEMSSSESVFESPAGICQGFKVKRGVDYTNSTHNYLSPNDKSEYYGSVTGATIYNQKDPQNLSYVPVYSITDKDLSKRIQLKENKTLKEKAANYVSEGRAVLTDVICK
;
A
#
# COMPACT_ATOMS: atom_id res chain seq x y z
N MET A 1 -6.43 42.77 -29.00
CA MET A 1 -5.53 41.59 -29.01
C MET A 1 -5.61 40.93 -27.64
N LEU A 2 -6.40 39.86 -27.50
CA LEU A 2 -6.42 39.02 -26.29
C LEU A 2 -5.45 37.85 -26.53
N ILE A 3 -4.37 37.78 -25.77
CA ILE A 3 -3.49 36.61 -25.73
C ILE A 3 -4.16 35.61 -24.78
N SER A 4 -4.80 34.60 -25.37
CA SER A 4 -5.30 33.44 -24.64
C SER A 4 -4.11 32.58 -24.21
N LEU A 5 -3.77 32.63 -22.92
CA LEU A 5 -2.85 31.68 -22.28
C LEU A 5 -3.59 30.35 -22.13
N LEU A 6 -3.50 29.50 -23.15
CA LEU A 6 -3.82 28.08 -23.04
C LEU A 6 -2.76 27.42 -22.15
N ILE A 7 -3.07 27.34 -20.85
CA ILE A 7 -2.40 26.41 -19.94
C ILE A 7 -2.70 25.01 -20.47
N PRO A 8 -1.71 24.17 -20.83
CA PRO A 8 -1.98 22.77 -21.07
C PRO A 8 -2.38 22.16 -19.73
N ARG A 9 -3.68 21.92 -19.56
CA ARG A 9 -4.17 20.99 -18.53
C ARG A 9 -3.49 19.66 -18.82
N LEU A 10 -2.53 19.27 -17.98
CA LEU A 10 -2.06 17.89 -17.91
C LEU A 10 -3.27 17.03 -17.52
N SER A 11 -3.94 16.53 -18.54
CA SER A 11 -4.96 15.49 -18.46
C SER A 11 -4.26 14.16 -18.66
N LEU A 12 -3.78 13.55 -17.58
CA LEU A 12 -3.30 12.17 -17.60
C LEU A 12 -3.70 11.50 -16.29
N ALA A 13 -4.92 10.97 -16.25
CA ALA A 13 -5.32 9.94 -15.30
C ALA A 13 -6.52 9.15 -15.86
N GLU A 14 -6.48 8.77 -17.13
CA GLU A 14 -7.35 7.73 -17.68
C GLU A 14 -6.45 6.61 -18.21
N GLY A 15 -6.41 5.47 -17.52
CA GLY A 15 -5.88 4.22 -18.10
C GLY A 15 -4.69 3.52 -17.42
N MET A 16 -4.30 3.83 -16.16
CA MET A 16 -3.31 2.99 -15.47
C MET A 16 -3.96 1.74 -14.88
N SER A 17 -3.69 0.58 -15.48
CA SER A 17 -4.09 -0.73 -14.94
C SER A 17 -3.18 -1.10 -13.78
N SER A 18 -3.64 -0.92 -12.53
CA SER A 18 -2.92 -1.42 -11.36
C SER A 18 -3.19 -2.92 -11.20
N SER A 19 -2.14 -3.73 -11.14
CA SER A 19 -2.23 -5.15 -10.83
C SER A 19 -2.12 -5.39 -9.32
N VAL A 20 -2.97 -6.25 -8.77
CA VAL A 20 -2.91 -6.67 -7.36
C VAL A 20 -2.62 -8.17 -7.29
N THR A 21 -1.62 -8.55 -6.51
CA THR A 21 -1.21 -9.94 -6.31
C THR A 21 -1.13 -10.26 -4.82
N TYR A 22 -1.79 -11.33 -4.40
CA TYR A 22 -1.73 -11.87 -3.04
C TYR A 22 -0.74 -13.04 -3.00
N VAL A 23 0.08 -13.14 -1.96
CA VAL A 23 1.06 -14.20 -1.81
C VAL A 23 0.96 -14.79 -0.41
N ASP A 24 0.76 -16.11 -0.34
CA ASP A 24 1.05 -16.88 0.87
C ASP A 24 2.55 -17.18 0.88
N GLU A 25 3.29 -16.60 1.82
CA GLU A 25 4.75 -16.73 1.86
C GLU A 25 5.18 -18.18 2.13
N LYS A 26 4.40 -18.93 2.91
CA LYS A 26 4.72 -20.32 3.27
C LYS A 26 4.64 -21.22 2.05
N ASP A 27 3.59 -21.06 1.25
CA ASP A 27 3.33 -21.87 0.05
C ASP A 27 3.91 -21.25 -1.23
N LYS A 28 4.47 -20.03 -1.14
CA LYS A 28 4.99 -19.21 -2.26
C LYS A 28 4.01 -19.12 -3.44
N LYS A 29 2.72 -19.16 -3.15
CA LYS A 29 1.66 -19.17 -4.18
C LYS A 29 1.14 -17.76 -4.37
N ALA A 30 1.16 -17.28 -5.62
CA ALA A 30 0.64 -15.98 -6.02
C ALA A 30 -0.79 -16.10 -6.57
N PHE A 31 -1.67 -15.16 -6.19
CA PHE A 31 -3.05 -15.09 -6.62
C PHE A 31 -3.33 -13.70 -7.20
N SER A 32 -3.90 -13.64 -8.40
CA SER A 32 -4.30 -12.37 -9.01
C SER A 32 -5.55 -11.78 -8.32
N SER A 33 -5.97 -10.59 -8.73
CA SER A 33 -7.14 -9.88 -8.19
C SER A 33 -8.46 -10.67 -8.21
N ASN A 34 -8.57 -11.74 -9.00
CA ASN A 34 -9.70 -12.67 -9.02
C ASN A 34 -9.39 -13.93 -8.19
N VAL A 35 -9.16 -13.77 -6.88
CA VAL A 35 -8.88 -14.88 -5.95
C VAL A 35 -10.13 -15.75 -5.79
N SER A 36 -10.00 -17.07 -5.88
CA SER A 36 -11.11 -18.01 -5.65
C SER A 36 -11.40 -18.17 -4.15
N ASP A 37 -12.62 -18.60 -3.77
CA ASP A 37 -12.99 -18.80 -2.37
C ASP A 37 -12.06 -19.79 -1.63
N ASN A 38 -11.59 -20.83 -2.33
CA ASN A 38 -10.63 -21.80 -1.77
C ASN A 38 -9.26 -21.17 -1.51
N ASP A 39 -8.81 -20.27 -2.40
CA ASP A 39 -7.55 -19.57 -2.23
C ASP A 39 -7.65 -18.53 -1.10
N VAL A 40 -8.78 -17.82 -0.98
CA VAL A 40 -9.10 -16.95 0.15
C VAL A 40 -9.04 -17.72 1.47
N GLN A 41 -9.62 -18.92 1.53
CA GLN A 41 -9.63 -19.74 2.75
C GLN A 41 -8.22 -20.13 3.21
N LYS A 42 -7.30 -20.39 2.28
CA LYS A 42 -5.88 -20.65 2.60
C LYS A 42 -5.19 -19.40 3.12
N LEU A 43 -5.31 -18.29 2.39
CA LEU A 43 -4.73 -17.00 2.79
C LEU A 43 -5.25 -16.56 4.17
N ALA A 44 -6.52 -16.80 4.47
CA ALA A 44 -7.15 -16.50 5.75
C ALA A 44 -6.50 -17.21 6.95
N GLN A 45 -5.95 -18.40 6.73
CA GLN A 45 -5.31 -19.23 7.76
C GLN A 45 -3.79 -19.10 7.79
N SER A 46 -3.19 -18.47 6.78
CA SER A 46 -1.75 -18.21 6.72
C SER A 46 -1.31 -17.38 7.93
N ILE A 47 -0.07 -17.56 8.37
CA ILE A 47 0.51 -16.72 9.43
C ILE A 47 1.10 -15.42 8.88
N GLU A 48 1.38 -15.39 7.58
CA GLU A 48 1.91 -14.26 6.83
C GLU A 48 1.23 -14.19 5.46
N LEU A 49 0.73 -13.01 5.13
CA LEU A 49 0.13 -12.68 3.83
C LEU A 49 0.85 -11.46 3.27
N LYS A 50 1.32 -11.54 2.02
CA LYS A 50 1.82 -10.38 1.28
C LYS A 50 0.85 -9.96 0.19
N VAL A 51 0.70 -8.65 0.00
CA VAL A 51 -0.13 -8.07 -1.05
C VAL A 51 0.67 -7.03 -1.80
N TYR A 52 0.89 -7.30 -3.07
CA TYR A 52 1.57 -6.39 -3.99
C TYR A 52 0.54 -5.62 -4.79
N LYS A 53 0.71 -4.31 -4.90
CA LYS A 53 0.00 -3.46 -5.86
C LYS A 53 1.03 -2.77 -6.72
N ILE A 54 0.99 -2.99 -8.02
CA ILE A 54 2.00 -2.47 -8.96
C ILE A 54 1.27 -1.80 -10.12
N ASP A 55 1.69 -0.57 -10.42
CA ASP A 55 1.39 0.13 -11.66
C ASP A 55 2.69 0.67 -12.27
N GLU A 56 2.59 1.46 -13.34
CA GLU A 56 3.75 1.98 -14.08
C GLU A 56 4.58 2.97 -13.24
N MET A 57 3.92 3.75 -12.38
CA MET A 57 4.50 4.87 -11.65
C MET A 57 4.57 4.64 -10.15
N SER A 58 4.05 3.52 -9.66
CA SER A 58 4.03 3.19 -8.26
C SER A 58 4.08 1.69 -7.99
N SER A 59 4.55 1.34 -6.80
CA SER A 59 4.38 0.00 -6.27
C SER A 59 4.24 0.03 -4.76
N SER A 60 3.47 -0.90 -4.23
CA SER A 60 3.43 -1.17 -2.80
C SER A 60 3.49 -2.65 -2.48
N GLU A 61 4.04 -2.93 -1.31
CA GLU A 61 4.02 -4.24 -0.66
C GLU A 61 3.37 -4.05 0.72
N SER A 62 2.28 -4.76 0.96
CA SER A 62 1.68 -4.88 2.29
C SER A 62 1.98 -6.26 2.84
N VAL A 63 2.54 -6.33 4.04
CA VAL A 63 2.79 -7.56 4.79
C VAL A 63 1.84 -7.57 5.98
N PHE A 64 1.13 -8.68 6.13
CA PHE A 64 0.21 -8.95 7.23
C PHE A 64 0.73 -10.17 7.98
N GLU A 65 0.88 -10.06 9.30
CA GLU A 65 1.42 -11.12 10.13
C GLU A 65 0.52 -11.39 11.34
N SER A 66 0.22 -12.67 11.59
CA SER A 66 -0.44 -13.09 12.82
C SER A 66 -0.11 -14.56 13.14
N PRO A 67 0.56 -14.84 14.27
CA PRO A 67 0.90 -16.22 14.66
C PRO A 67 -0.31 -17.16 14.82
N ALA A 68 -1.52 -16.61 15.02
CA ALA A 68 -2.74 -17.38 15.14
C ALA A 68 -3.44 -17.64 13.79
N GLY A 69 -2.87 -17.14 12.68
CA GLY A 69 -3.49 -17.05 11.37
C GLY A 69 -4.13 -15.68 11.13
N ILE A 70 -4.04 -15.14 9.90
CA ILE A 70 -4.47 -13.76 9.56
C ILE A 70 -5.90 -13.47 10.03
N CYS A 71 -6.88 -14.26 9.64
CA CYS A 71 -8.27 -13.96 9.96
C CYS A 71 -8.62 -14.24 11.42
N GLN A 72 -7.97 -15.24 12.03
CA GLN A 72 -8.14 -15.47 13.45
C GLN A 72 -7.59 -14.28 14.24
N GLY A 73 -6.39 -13.79 13.90
CA GLY A 73 -5.78 -12.59 14.48
C GLY A 73 -6.66 -11.35 14.33
N PHE A 74 -7.16 -11.11 13.12
CA PHE A 74 -7.96 -9.94 12.77
C PHE A 74 -9.34 -9.93 13.45
N LYS A 75 -10.04 -11.08 13.47
CA LYS A 75 -11.39 -11.21 14.05
C LYS A 75 -11.35 -11.24 15.59
N VAL A 76 -10.26 -11.71 16.22
CA VAL A 76 -10.12 -11.74 17.68
C VAL A 76 -9.33 -10.53 18.22
N LYS A 77 -9.24 -10.38 19.55
CA LYS A 77 -8.55 -9.24 20.20
C LYS A 77 -7.01 -9.22 20.02
N ARG A 78 -6.39 -10.15 19.29
CA ARG A 78 -4.93 -10.24 19.14
C ARG A 78 -4.38 -9.27 18.10
N GLY A 79 -5.12 -9.06 17.00
CA GLY A 79 -4.71 -8.17 15.91
C GLY A 79 -3.81 -8.86 14.88
N VAL A 80 -3.56 -8.12 13.81
CA VAL A 80 -2.64 -8.49 12.72
C VAL A 80 -1.62 -7.37 12.61
N ASP A 81 -0.34 -7.71 12.73
CA ASP A 81 0.71 -6.74 12.49
C ASP A 81 0.80 -6.48 10.98
N TYR A 82 0.88 -5.20 10.64
CA TYR A 82 0.76 -4.69 9.29
C TYR A 82 1.94 -3.79 9.00
N THR A 83 2.63 -4.08 7.90
CA THR A 83 3.67 -3.21 7.35
C THR A 83 3.34 -2.93 5.89
N ASN A 84 3.39 -1.66 5.48
CA ASN A 84 3.20 -1.27 4.09
C ASN A 84 4.33 -0.39 3.60
N SER A 85 5.01 -0.87 2.56
CA SER A 85 6.08 -0.17 1.88
C SER A 85 5.56 0.35 0.56
N THR A 86 5.65 1.66 0.32
CA THR A 86 5.20 2.31 -0.91
C THR A 86 6.35 2.99 -1.64
N HIS A 87 6.27 3.00 -2.96
CA HIS A 87 7.21 3.66 -3.87
C HIS A 87 6.41 4.38 -4.93
N ASN A 88 6.65 5.68 -5.11
CA ASN A 88 6.16 6.48 -6.24
C ASN A 88 7.38 6.90 -7.05
N TYR A 89 7.51 6.36 -8.25
CA TYR A 89 8.66 6.57 -9.13
C TYR A 89 8.60 7.97 -9.76
N LEU A 90 9.76 8.58 -10.01
CA LEU A 90 9.83 9.85 -10.73
C LEU A 90 9.72 9.66 -12.24
N SER A 91 10.01 8.46 -12.74
CA SER A 91 9.98 8.08 -14.14
C SER A 91 9.58 6.60 -14.27
N PRO A 92 8.78 6.22 -15.28
CA PRO A 92 8.37 4.82 -15.47
C PRO A 92 9.56 3.90 -15.80
N ASN A 93 10.61 4.45 -16.39
CA ASN A 93 11.80 3.71 -16.84
C ASN A 93 12.95 3.72 -15.81
N ASP A 94 12.82 4.49 -14.72
CA ASP A 94 13.83 4.57 -13.67
C ASP A 94 13.18 4.39 -12.30
N LYS A 95 13.29 3.16 -11.77
CA LYS A 95 12.77 2.80 -10.46
C LYS A 95 13.72 3.15 -9.31
N SER A 96 14.92 3.63 -9.60
CA SER A 96 15.90 4.02 -8.57
C SER A 96 15.58 5.38 -7.96
N GLU A 97 14.89 6.25 -8.72
CA GLU A 97 14.42 7.55 -8.25
C GLU A 97 12.94 7.49 -7.84
N TYR A 98 12.67 7.62 -6.55
CA TYR A 98 11.32 7.53 -5.99
C TYR A 98 11.17 8.30 -4.68
N TYR A 99 9.92 8.57 -4.32
CA TYR A 99 9.52 8.94 -2.97
C TYR A 99 8.42 7.99 -2.49
N GLY A 100 8.38 7.70 -1.21
CA GLY A 100 7.52 6.66 -0.68
C GLY A 100 7.48 6.68 0.84
N SER A 101 7.06 5.57 1.43
CA SER A 101 6.99 5.43 2.87
C SER A 101 6.95 4.00 3.34
N VAL A 102 7.29 3.79 4.61
CA VAL A 102 6.99 2.59 5.37
C VAL A 102 5.97 2.95 6.45
N THR A 103 4.81 2.30 6.42
CA THR A 103 3.75 2.44 7.43
C THR A 103 3.65 1.14 8.22
N GLY A 104 3.69 1.23 9.54
CA GLY A 104 3.48 0.08 10.43
C GLY A 104 2.27 0.28 11.33
N ALA A 105 1.48 -0.75 11.59
CA ALA A 105 0.40 -0.72 12.57
C ALA A 105 0.02 -2.14 13.02
N THR A 106 -0.76 -2.24 14.10
CA THR A 106 -1.51 -3.45 14.44
C THR A 106 -2.99 -3.21 14.11
N ILE A 107 -3.55 -4.01 13.21
CA ILE A 107 -4.89 -3.87 12.66
C ILE A 107 -5.88 -4.84 13.33
N TYR A 108 -7.10 -4.38 13.58
CA TYR A 108 -8.20 -5.15 14.18
C TYR A 108 -9.51 -4.99 13.39
N ASN A 109 -10.41 -5.96 13.50
CA ASN A 109 -11.73 -5.87 12.85
C ASN A 109 -12.64 -4.80 13.46
N GLN A 110 -12.63 -4.61 14.78
CA GLN A 110 -13.63 -3.78 15.49
C GLN A 110 -13.01 -2.69 16.39
N LYS A 111 -11.69 -2.50 16.35
CA LYS A 111 -10.99 -1.50 17.17
C LYS A 111 -10.13 -0.62 16.29
N ASP A 112 -9.80 0.55 16.82
CA ASP A 112 -8.83 1.42 16.18
C ASP A 112 -7.47 0.72 16.07
N PRO A 113 -6.74 0.96 14.98
CA PRO A 113 -5.38 0.46 14.83
C PRO A 113 -4.48 0.95 15.97
N GLN A 114 -3.56 0.10 16.40
CA GLN A 114 -2.56 0.44 17.41
C GLN A 114 -1.17 0.50 16.80
N ASN A 115 -0.20 1.03 17.55
CA ASN A 115 1.21 1.06 17.15
C ASN A 115 1.47 1.71 15.77
N LEU A 116 0.63 2.69 15.40
CA LEU A 116 0.75 3.38 14.12
C LEU A 116 2.09 4.11 14.03
N SER A 117 2.86 3.78 13.00
CA SER A 117 4.13 4.39 12.65
C SER A 117 4.14 4.72 11.15
N TYR A 118 4.85 5.80 10.80
CA TYR A 118 4.98 6.25 9.43
C TYR A 118 6.36 6.86 9.23
N VAL A 119 7.12 6.36 8.26
CA VAL A 119 8.45 6.84 7.92
C VAL A 119 8.48 7.15 6.42
N PRO A 120 8.60 8.43 6.02
CA PRO A 120 8.78 8.76 4.61
C PRO A 120 10.18 8.36 4.13
N VAL A 121 10.28 7.91 2.88
CA VAL A 121 11.51 7.47 2.22
C VAL A 121 11.69 8.26 0.93
N TYR A 122 12.91 8.74 0.68
CA TYR A 122 13.24 9.49 -0.52
C TYR A 122 14.54 8.97 -1.11
N SER A 123 14.49 8.48 -2.35
CA SER A 123 15.65 8.16 -3.17
C SER A 123 15.60 9.10 -4.36
N ILE A 124 16.18 10.29 -4.24
CA ILE A 124 16.10 11.33 -5.28
C ILE A 124 17.45 12.03 -5.35
N THR A 125 18.06 12.01 -6.52
CA THR A 125 19.39 12.56 -6.76
C THR A 125 19.37 14.08 -6.84
N ASP A 126 18.36 14.64 -7.53
CA ASP A 126 18.14 16.09 -7.59
C ASP A 126 17.70 16.63 -6.23
N LYS A 127 18.58 17.42 -5.60
CA LYS A 127 18.38 17.97 -4.26
C LYS A 127 17.24 18.99 -4.18
N ASP A 128 17.05 19.79 -5.22
CA ASP A 128 16.00 20.82 -5.25
C ASP A 128 14.63 20.18 -5.49
N LEU A 129 14.57 19.18 -6.35
CA LEU A 129 13.38 18.35 -6.51
C LEU A 129 13.04 17.60 -5.21
N SER A 130 14.03 16.94 -4.59
CA SER A 130 13.87 16.23 -3.31
C SER A 130 13.30 17.14 -2.23
N LYS A 131 13.86 18.35 -2.06
CA LYS A 131 13.37 19.33 -1.08
C LYS A 131 11.93 19.75 -1.36
N ARG A 132 11.56 19.98 -2.63
CA ARG A 132 10.18 20.35 -3.01
C ARG A 132 9.19 19.23 -2.72
N ILE A 133 9.55 17.98 -3.03
CA ILE A 133 8.72 16.81 -2.76
C ILE A 133 8.54 16.64 -1.25
N GLN A 134 9.62 16.67 -0.47
CA GLN A 134 9.56 16.57 1.00
C GLN A 134 8.62 17.63 1.61
N LEU A 135 8.73 18.89 1.17
CA LEU A 135 7.85 19.97 1.64
C LEU A 135 6.36 19.74 1.32
N LYS A 136 6.06 19.07 0.21
CA LYS A 136 4.69 18.71 -0.18
C LYS A 136 4.20 17.53 0.66
N GLU A 137 4.99 16.47 0.75
CA GLU A 137 4.66 15.22 1.44
C GLU A 137 4.49 15.42 2.96
N ASN A 138 5.33 16.27 3.56
CA ASN A 138 5.29 16.55 5.00
C ASN A 138 3.96 17.17 5.47
N LYS A 139 3.15 17.72 4.56
CA LYS A 139 1.85 18.31 4.91
C LYS A 139 0.76 17.28 5.18
N THR A 140 0.90 16.05 4.66
CA THR A 140 -0.17 15.04 4.68
C THR A 140 0.26 13.70 5.30
N LEU A 141 1.41 13.64 5.98
CA LEU A 141 1.97 12.38 6.54
C LEU A 141 0.96 11.62 7.42
N LYS A 142 0.26 12.33 8.32
CA LYS A 142 -0.71 11.70 9.25
C LYS A 142 -1.90 11.09 8.49
N GLU A 143 -2.41 11.81 7.50
CA GLU A 143 -3.53 11.36 6.67
C GLU A 143 -3.12 10.14 5.83
N LYS A 144 -1.93 10.17 5.22
CA LYS A 144 -1.38 9.04 4.46
C LYS A 144 -1.22 7.79 5.32
N ALA A 145 -0.66 7.94 6.52
CA ALA A 145 -0.52 6.82 7.46
C ALA A 145 -1.89 6.18 7.78
N ALA A 146 -2.90 7.00 8.07
CA ALA A 146 -4.26 6.51 8.33
C ALA A 146 -4.88 5.83 7.11
N ASN A 147 -4.70 6.39 5.91
CA ASN A 147 -5.23 5.84 4.66
C ASN A 147 -4.62 4.48 4.34
N TYR A 148 -3.30 4.32 4.45
CA TYR A 148 -2.64 3.03 4.19
C TYR A 148 -3.13 1.94 5.15
N VAL A 149 -3.28 2.26 6.44
CA VAL A 149 -3.83 1.30 7.41
C VAL A 149 -5.31 0.99 7.12
N SER A 150 -6.09 1.97 6.68
CA SER A 150 -7.48 1.76 6.26
C SER A 150 -7.57 0.85 5.03
N GLU A 151 -6.70 1.04 4.04
CA GLU A 151 -6.60 0.18 2.86
C GLU A 151 -6.21 -1.26 3.26
N GLY A 152 -5.22 -1.42 4.14
CA GLY A 152 -4.84 -2.73 4.68
C GLY A 152 -6.00 -3.42 5.40
N ARG A 153 -6.78 -2.69 6.20
CA ARG A 153 -7.97 -3.21 6.87
C ARG A 153 -9.07 -3.59 5.87
N ALA A 154 -9.25 -2.84 4.79
CA ALA A 154 -10.22 -3.17 3.75
C ALA A 154 -9.84 -4.48 3.02
N VAL A 155 -8.55 -4.71 2.75
CA VAL A 155 -8.10 -6.00 2.20
C VAL A 155 -8.51 -7.18 3.11
N LEU A 156 -8.32 -7.04 4.42
CA LEU A 156 -8.74 -8.09 5.36
C LEU A 156 -10.27 -8.23 5.42
N THR A 157 -11.01 -7.12 5.49
CA THR A 157 -12.48 -7.15 5.63
C THR A 157 -13.17 -7.67 4.38
N ASP A 158 -12.77 -7.16 3.22
CA ASP A 158 -13.54 -7.26 1.98
C ASP A 158 -13.05 -8.37 1.05
N VAL A 159 -11.86 -8.93 1.31
CA VAL A 159 -11.25 -9.95 0.46
C VAL A 159 -10.92 -11.21 1.24
N ILE A 160 -10.07 -11.10 2.26
CA ILE A 160 -9.43 -12.26 2.89
C ILE A 160 -10.28 -12.88 4.00
N CYS A 161 -10.90 -12.06 4.84
CA CYS A 161 -11.57 -12.47 6.08
C CYS A 161 -13.07 -12.26 6.06
N LYS A 162 -13.69 -12.41 4.88
CA LYS A 162 -15.15 -12.41 4.73
C LYS A 162 -15.86 -13.30 5.75
#